data_AF-A0A485L9Y2-F1
#
_entry.id   AF-A0A485L9Y2-F1
#
_cell.length_a   1.000
_cell.length_b   1.000
_cell.length_c   1.000
_cell.angle_alpha   90.00
_cell.angle_beta   90.00
_cell.angle_gamma   90.00
#
_symmetry.space_group_name_H-M   'P 1'
#
loop_
_entity.id
_entity.type
_entity.pdbx_description
1 polymer ?
#
loop_
_entity_poly.entity_id
_entity_poly.type
_entity_poly.pdbx_seq_one_letter_code
_entity_poly.pdbx_strand_id
1 'polypeptide(L)'
;MECIKRIALSGRTVVCTIHQPSTVLFELFDKLLLLKTGGEMVYFGDLGKENVHLLDYFSTFHGINLIKPTENPATYMLDCIGAGTGATTIDIDFAAVYKESPLGMVNEALVARWSKPSGERHTKPKKYEASFGRQFALLLDRQMTTNWRTPSYNISRAVPMHGRHESDGHCHVHAAGHSLSLALVKLLYCVVLSAIFFNVTYWICGHNQATDAWVWFLVSLVSSMVVVSYTGHLLLYVMPTMPIVVVLSSAVASLMFIFSGFMIDGNTLAKGWQWMYWISPEPHAQHARNDPHGAEPQPE
;
A
#
# COMPACT_ATOMS: atom_id res chain seq x y z
N MET A 1 16.25 -20.27 -1.22
CA MET A 1 15.58 -20.94 -2.35
C MET A 1 15.20 -22.39 -2.07
N GLU A 2 15.88 -23.07 -1.14
CA GLU A 2 15.45 -24.39 -0.64
C GLU A 2 14.01 -24.43 -0.12
N CYS A 3 13.55 -23.37 0.55
CA CYS A 3 12.15 -23.27 0.98
C CYS A 3 11.18 -23.33 -0.21
N ILE A 4 11.49 -22.62 -1.30
CA ILE A 4 10.69 -22.65 -2.52
C ILE A 4 10.70 -24.05 -3.15
N LYS A 5 11.85 -24.71 -3.17
CA LYS A 5 11.97 -26.09 -3.64
C LYS A 5 11.15 -27.05 -2.77
N ARG A 6 11.13 -26.89 -1.45
CA ARG A 6 10.29 -27.67 -0.53
C ARG A 6 8.79 -27.44 -0.79
N ILE A 7 8.39 -26.21 -1.12
CA ILE A 7 7.01 -25.90 -1.52
C ILE A 7 6.66 -26.61 -2.83
N ALA A 8 7.54 -26.57 -3.83
CA ALA A 8 7.34 -27.29 -5.09
C ALA A 8 7.20 -28.81 -4.86
N LEU A 9 8.08 -29.39 -4.03
CA LEU A 9 8.05 -30.80 -3.64
C LEU A 9 6.80 -31.20 -2.86
N SER A 10 6.07 -30.23 -2.27
CA SER A 10 4.77 -30.49 -1.63
C SER A 10 3.60 -30.67 -2.61
N GLY A 11 3.88 -30.66 -3.92
CA GLY A 11 2.87 -30.79 -4.98
C GLY A 11 2.24 -29.45 -5.39
N ARG A 12 2.87 -28.32 -5.06
CA ARG A 12 2.39 -26.99 -5.44
C ARG A 12 3.17 -26.46 -6.63
N THR A 13 2.46 -25.89 -7.61
CA THR A 13 3.11 -25.17 -8.72
C THR A 13 3.66 -23.84 -8.22
N VAL A 14 4.96 -23.61 -8.43
CA VAL A 14 5.60 -22.33 -8.16
C VAL A 14 5.99 -21.69 -9.48
N VAL A 15 5.57 -20.44 -9.66
CA VAL A 15 6.00 -19.58 -10.77
C VAL A 15 6.68 -18.36 -10.16
N CYS A 16 7.89 -18.04 -10.60
CA CYS A 16 8.61 -16.86 -10.16
C CYS A 16 9.35 -16.20 -11.33
N THR A 17 9.54 -14.89 -11.23
CA THR A 17 10.37 -14.10 -12.14
C THR A 17 11.67 -13.75 -11.42
N ILE A 18 12.80 -14.03 -12.05
CA ILE A 18 14.12 -13.76 -11.46
C ILE A 18 14.93 -12.99 -12.50
N HIS A 19 15.50 -11.86 -12.10
CA HIS A 19 16.26 -11.02 -13.00
C HIS A 19 17.59 -11.66 -13.40
N GLN A 20 18.41 -12.09 -12.44
CA GLN A 20 19.72 -12.70 -12.70
C GLN A 20 20.07 -13.69 -11.58
N PRO A 21 19.70 -14.98 -11.70
CA PRO A 21 20.07 -15.99 -10.71
C PRO A 21 21.57 -16.32 -10.78
N SER A 22 22.15 -16.67 -9.64
CA SER A 22 23.45 -17.34 -9.62
C SER A 22 23.36 -18.74 -10.24
N THR A 23 24.49 -19.30 -10.71
CA THR A 23 24.54 -20.65 -11.32
C THR A 23 23.90 -21.72 -10.43
N VAL A 24 24.27 -21.74 -9.14
CA VAL A 24 23.73 -22.69 -8.16
C VAL A 24 22.22 -22.55 -8.02
N LEU A 25 21.69 -21.33 -8.14
CA LEU A 25 20.26 -21.10 -8.08
C LEU A 25 19.57 -21.54 -9.38
N PHE A 26 20.20 -21.27 -10.52
CA PHE A 26 19.65 -21.61 -11.83
C PHE A 26 19.44 -23.12 -12.00
N GLU A 27 20.36 -23.93 -11.49
CA GLU A 27 20.26 -25.40 -11.47
C GLU A 27 19.14 -25.96 -10.58
N LEU A 28 18.53 -25.13 -9.70
CA LEU A 28 17.42 -25.57 -8.85
C LEU A 28 16.08 -25.55 -9.57
N PHE A 29 15.97 -24.92 -10.74
CA PHE A 29 14.71 -24.82 -11.49
C PHE A 29 14.48 -26.04 -12.37
N ASP A 30 13.24 -26.53 -12.37
CA ASP A 30 12.85 -27.63 -13.24
C ASP A 30 12.65 -27.13 -14.68
N LYS A 31 11.93 -26.00 -14.83
CA LYS A 31 11.60 -25.38 -16.11
C LYS A 31 12.01 -23.91 -16.14
N LEU A 32 12.41 -23.44 -17.31
CA LEU A 32 12.68 -22.04 -17.61
C LEU A 32 11.68 -21.51 -18.62
N LEU A 33 11.14 -20.32 -18.36
CA LEU A 33 10.45 -19.49 -19.34
C LEU A 33 11.30 -18.24 -19.59
N LEU A 34 11.89 -18.13 -20.78
CA LEU A 34 12.72 -17.00 -21.19
C LEU A 34 11.93 -16.10 -22.15
N LEU A 35 11.88 -14.82 -21.84
CA LEU A 35 11.22 -13.79 -22.63
C LEU A 35 12.25 -12.73 -23.09
N LYS A 36 12.09 -12.22 -24.30
CA LYS A 36 12.83 -11.04 -24.78
C LYS A 36 11.99 -9.76 -24.63
N THR A 37 12.63 -8.62 -24.87
CA THR A 37 11.96 -7.31 -24.96
C THR A 37 10.76 -7.38 -25.91
N GLY A 38 9.61 -6.85 -25.49
CA GLY A 38 8.34 -7.01 -26.20
C GLY A 38 7.46 -8.15 -25.68
N GLY A 39 7.94 -8.94 -24.70
CA GLY A 39 7.15 -10.00 -24.07
C GLY A 39 7.03 -11.26 -24.93
N GLU A 40 7.89 -11.40 -25.93
CA GLU A 40 7.90 -12.56 -26.82
C GLU A 40 8.74 -13.71 -26.22
N MET A 41 8.28 -14.94 -26.44
CA MET A 41 8.92 -16.13 -25.89
C MET A 41 10.12 -16.55 -26.74
N VAL A 42 11.25 -16.82 -26.07
CA VAL A 42 12.49 -17.29 -26.69
C VAL A 42 12.75 -18.77 -26.37
N TYR A 43 12.42 -19.19 -25.15
CA TYR A 43 12.59 -20.56 -24.69
C TYR A 43 11.55 -20.89 -23.63
N PHE A 44 10.95 -22.08 -23.73
CA PHE A 44 10.18 -22.65 -22.64
C PHE A 44 10.37 -24.16 -22.61
N GLY A 45 11.00 -24.67 -21.55
CA GLY A 45 11.37 -26.07 -21.47
C GLY A 45 12.03 -26.43 -20.14
N ASP A 46 12.31 -27.72 -19.98
CA ASP A 46 13.11 -28.21 -18.86
C ASP A 46 14.56 -27.74 -19.00
N LEU A 47 15.23 -27.41 -17.89
CA LEU A 47 16.65 -27.05 -17.92
C LEU A 47 17.55 -28.29 -18.05
N GLY A 48 17.14 -29.40 -17.42
CA GLY A 48 17.97 -30.61 -17.30
C GLY A 48 19.10 -30.44 -16.29
N LYS A 49 19.88 -31.51 -16.07
CA LYS A 49 21.09 -31.42 -15.23
C LYS A 49 22.10 -30.48 -15.89
N GLU A 50 22.69 -29.58 -15.12
CA GLU A 50 23.69 -28.61 -15.61
C GLU A 50 23.20 -27.74 -16.79
N ASN A 51 21.87 -27.57 -16.94
CA ASN A 51 21.24 -26.74 -17.98
C ASN A 51 21.52 -27.21 -19.42
N VAL A 52 21.81 -28.50 -19.62
CA VAL A 52 22.19 -29.06 -20.93
C VAL A 52 21.14 -28.77 -22.02
N HIS A 53 19.84 -28.86 -21.72
CA HIS A 53 18.79 -28.62 -22.73
C HIS A 53 18.74 -27.16 -23.20
N LEU A 54 19.02 -26.22 -22.30
CA LEU A 54 19.10 -24.80 -22.65
C LEU A 54 20.32 -24.55 -23.55
N LEU A 55 21.47 -25.10 -23.18
CA LEU A 55 22.71 -24.92 -23.93
C LEU A 55 22.64 -25.56 -25.31
N ASP A 56 22.02 -26.74 -25.42
CA ASP A 56 21.78 -27.43 -26.69
C ASP A 56 20.81 -26.66 -27.61
N TYR A 57 19.80 -26.02 -27.02
CA TYR A 57 18.91 -25.13 -27.76
C TYR A 57 19.66 -23.94 -28.36
N PHE A 58 20.48 -23.24 -27.56
CA PHE A 58 21.26 -22.09 -28.04
C PHE A 58 22.41 -22.47 -28.99
N SER A 59 22.98 -23.66 -28.86
CA SER A 59 24.06 -24.14 -29.74
C SER A 59 23.58 -24.43 -31.16
N THR A 60 22.28 -24.62 -31.36
CA THR A 60 21.66 -24.87 -32.67
C THR A 60 21.69 -23.63 -33.57
N PHE A 61 21.85 -22.42 -33.01
CA PHE A 61 21.83 -21.17 -33.77
C PHE A 61 23.22 -20.77 -34.26
N HIS A 62 23.34 -20.44 -35.55
CA HIS A 62 24.57 -19.93 -36.13
C HIS A 62 24.91 -18.53 -35.60
N GLY A 63 26.18 -18.28 -35.28
CA GLY A 63 26.66 -16.97 -34.81
C GLY A 63 26.64 -16.77 -33.30
N ILE A 64 26.17 -17.76 -32.54
CA ILE A 64 26.26 -17.75 -31.07
C ILE A 64 27.54 -18.49 -30.64
N ASN A 65 28.34 -17.84 -29.79
CA ASN A 65 29.53 -18.47 -29.21
C ASN A 65 29.11 -19.50 -28.17
N LEU A 66 29.83 -20.61 -28.10
CA LEU A 66 29.67 -21.59 -27.02
C LEU A 66 29.97 -20.93 -25.66
N ILE A 67 29.20 -21.33 -24.65
CA ILE A 67 29.39 -20.87 -23.27
C ILE A 67 30.81 -21.18 -22.79
N LYS A 68 31.44 -20.24 -22.07
CA LYS A 68 32.73 -20.50 -21.45
C LYS A 68 32.54 -21.40 -20.21
N PRO A 69 33.48 -22.30 -19.89
CA PRO A 69 33.33 -23.24 -18.76
C PRO A 69 33.09 -22.57 -17.39
N THR A 70 33.51 -21.31 -17.23
CA THR A 70 33.39 -20.53 -15.99
C THR A 70 32.23 -19.54 -16.00
N GLU A 71 31.46 -19.47 -17.08
CA GLU A 71 30.42 -18.49 -17.28
C GLU A 71 29.08 -18.99 -16.76
N ASN A 72 28.28 -18.10 -16.17
CA ASN A 72 26.97 -18.44 -15.65
C ASN A 72 25.98 -18.63 -16.81
N PRO A 73 25.31 -19.79 -16.96
CA PRO A 73 24.32 -20.03 -18.00
C PRO A 73 23.19 -19.00 -18.01
N ALA A 74 22.80 -18.48 -16.84
CA ALA A 74 21.77 -17.46 -16.74
C ALA A 74 22.22 -16.09 -17.28
N THR A 75 23.52 -15.77 -17.18
CA THR A 75 24.09 -14.56 -17.78
C THR A 75 24.25 -14.76 -19.28
N TYR A 76 24.81 -15.91 -19.68
CA TYR A 76 25.01 -16.30 -21.07
C TYR A 76 23.70 -16.21 -21.89
N MET A 77 22.60 -16.78 -21.41
CA MET A 77 21.32 -16.72 -22.14
C MET A 77 20.80 -15.28 -22.31
N LEU A 78 21.05 -14.40 -21.34
CA LEU A 78 20.63 -13.00 -21.40
C LEU A 78 21.50 -12.21 -22.37
N ASP A 79 22.81 -12.46 -22.39
CA ASP A 79 23.73 -11.88 -23.37
C ASP A 79 23.38 -12.33 -24.80
N CYS A 80 23.00 -13.61 -25.00
CA CYS A 80 22.57 -14.13 -26.31
C CYS A 80 21.35 -13.41 -26.87
N ILE A 81 20.36 -13.10 -26.03
CA ILE A 81 19.13 -12.40 -26.46
C ILE A 81 19.28 -10.87 -26.47
N GLY A 82 20.49 -10.35 -26.23
CA GLY A 82 20.76 -8.90 -26.18
C GLY A 82 20.17 -8.18 -24.97
N ALA A 83 19.79 -8.92 -23.91
CA ALA A 83 19.28 -8.37 -22.65
C ALA A 83 20.35 -8.30 -21.55
N GLY A 84 21.55 -8.84 -21.81
CA GLY A 84 22.68 -8.83 -20.89
C GLY A 84 23.59 -7.61 -21.05
N THR A 85 24.70 -7.60 -20.32
CA THR A 85 25.68 -6.50 -20.33
C THR A 85 26.67 -6.59 -21.51
N GLY A 86 26.71 -7.73 -22.19
CA GLY A 86 27.55 -7.97 -23.36
C GLY A 86 26.93 -7.41 -24.64
N ALA A 87 27.69 -6.59 -25.37
CA ALA A 87 27.28 -5.91 -26.60
C ALA A 87 27.32 -6.81 -27.85
N THR A 88 26.70 -7.99 -27.80
CA THR A 88 26.50 -8.83 -29.00
C THR A 88 25.05 -8.78 -29.42
N THR A 89 24.72 -7.85 -30.33
CA THR A 89 23.43 -7.82 -31.02
C THR A 89 23.46 -8.88 -32.10
N ILE A 90 22.92 -10.05 -31.80
CA ILE A 90 22.74 -11.12 -32.78
C ILE A 90 21.45 -10.80 -33.55
N ASP A 91 21.56 -10.67 -34.88
CA ASP A 91 20.43 -10.39 -35.79
C ASP A 91 19.63 -11.67 -36.07
N ILE A 92 19.13 -12.30 -35.01
CA ILE A 92 18.27 -13.49 -35.09
C ILE A 92 16.98 -13.16 -34.34
N ASP A 93 15.85 -13.34 -35.01
CA ASP A 93 14.57 -13.29 -34.33
C ASP A 93 14.29 -14.59 -33.59
N PHE A 94 14.82 -14.67 -32.36
CA PHE A 94 14.62 -15.81 -31.46
C PHE A 94 13.14 -16.18 -31.25
N ALA A 95 12.21 -15.23 -31.35
CA ALA A 95 10.79 -15.51 -31.13
C ALA A 95 10.13 -16.21 -32.33
N ALA A 96 10.46 -15.79 -33.55
CA ALA A 96 10.04 -16.50 -34.75
C ALA A 96 10.61 -17.92 -34.78
N VAL A 97 11.91 -18.04 -34.50
CA VAL A 97 12.60 -19.33 -34.51
C VAL A 97 12.07 -20.27 -33.42
N TYR A 98 11.76 -19.75 -32.24
CA TYR A 98 11.13 -20.56 -31.18
C TYR A 98 9.78 -21.14 -31.62
N LYS A 99 8.93 -20.36 -32.30
CA LYS A 99 7.62 -20.83 -32.79
C LYS A 99 7.75 -21.96 -33.82
N GLU A 100 8.74 -21.86 -34.70
CA GLU A 100 9.05 -22.88 -35.71
C GLU A 100 9.77 -24.10 -35.12
N SER A 101 10.39 -23.95 -33.95
CA SER A 101 11.13 -25.03 -33.31
C SER A 101 10.21 -26.18 -32.85
N PRO A 102 10.74 -27.42 -32.78
CA PRO A 102 9.99 -28.55 -32.21
C PRO A 102 9.49 -28.26 -30.79
N LEU A 103 10.26 -27.51 -30.00
CA LEU A 103 9.92 -27.12 -28.63
C LEU A 103 8.69 -26.21 -28.61
N GLY A 104 8.64 -25.21 -29.50
CA GLY A 104 7.48 -24.32 -29.65
C GLY A 104 6.22 -25.08 -30.03
N MET A 105 6.30 -25.96 -31.03
CA MET A 105 5.17 -26.78 -31.49
C MET A 105 4.62 -27.70 -30.38
N VAL A 106 5.50 -28.35 -29.62
CA VAL A 106 5.11 -29.23 -28.51
C VAL A 106 4.42 -28.43 -27.41
N ASN A 107 4.94 -27.25 -27.06
CA ASN A 107 4.35 -26.40 -26.03
C ASN A 107 3.00 -25.84 -26.46
N GLU A 108 2.84 -25.45 -27.73
CA GLU A 108 1.55 -25.01 -28.27
C GLU A 108 0.51 -26.14 -28.24
N ALA A 109 0.92 -27.37 -28.59
CA ALA A 109 0.07 -28.56 -28.45
C ALA A 109 -0.31 -28.85 -26.98
N LEU A 110 0.61 -28.66 -26.03
CA LEU A 110 0.33 -28.79 -24.60
C LEU A 110 -0.68 -27.74 -24.14
N VAL A 111 -0.51 -26.47 -24.53
CA VAL A 111 -1.47 -25.40 -24.21
C VAL A 111 -2.84 -25.72 -24.80
N ALA A 112 -2.91 -26.17 -26.05
CA ALA A 112 -4.17 -26.57 -26.68
C ALA A 112 -4.84 -27.73 -25.94
N ARG A 113 -4.06 -28.74 -25.51
CA ARG A 113 -4.56 -29.88 -24.74
C ARG A 113 -5.14 -29.45 -23.39
N TRP A 114 -4.45 -28.59 -22.65
CA TRP A 114 -4.83 -28.17 -21.30
C TRP A 114 -5.76 -26.95 -21.26
N SER A 115 -6.02 -26.31 -22.41
CA SER A 115 -7.01 -25.22 -22.55
C SER A 115 -8.42 -25.67 -22.19
N LYS A 116 -8.73 -26.96 -22.39
CA LYS A 116 -9.98 -27.59 -21.98
C LYS A 116 -9.74 -28.32 -20.65
N PRO A 117 -10.32 -27.84 -19.54
CA PRO A 117 -10.11 -28.47 -18.23
C PRO A 117 -10.70 -29.89 -18.23
N SER A 118 -9.84 -30.89 -18.12
CA SER A 118 -10.22 -32.32 -18.10
C SER A 118 -10.34 -32.89 -16.67
N GLY A 119 -10.13 -32.06 -15.64
CA GLY A 119 -10.08 -32.49 -14.24
C GLY A 119 -11.28 -32.05 -13.40
N GLU A 120 -11.43 -32.68 -12.24
CA GLU A 120 -12.41 -32.29 -11.22
C GLU A 120 -12.11 -30.85 -10.77
N ARG A 121 -13.11 -29.97 -10.84
CA ARG A 121 -12.93 -28.57 -10.45
C ARG A 121 -12.75 -28.51 -8.94
N HIS A 122 -11.51 -28.42 -8.47
CA HIS A 122 -11.25 -28.04 -7.08
C HIS A 122 -12.05 -26.77 -6.76
N THR A 123 -12.72 -26.79 -5.61
CA THR A 123 -13.70 -25.78 -5.17
C THR A 123 -13.28 -24.38 -5.59
N LYS A 124 -14.21 -23.60 -6.19
CA LYS A 124 -13.93 -22.20 -6.54
C LYS A 124 -13.25 -21.51 -5.36
N PRO A 125 -12.09 -20.87 -5.54
CA PRO A 125 -11.45 -20.16 -4.45
C PRO A 125 -12.44 -19.15 -3.89
N LYS A 126 -12.71 -19.21 -2.58
CA LYS A 126 -13.56 -18.20 -1.95
C LYS A 126 -12.86 -16.85 -2.11
N LYS A 127 -13.61 -15.81 -2.50
CA LYS A 127 -13.06 -14.45 -2.61
C LYS A 127 -12.43 -13.99 -1.27
N TYR A 128 -12.97 -14.48 -0.15
CA TYR A 128 -12.50 -14.21 1.20
C TYR A 128 -12.48 -15.50 2.03
N GLU A 129 -11.37 -15.78 2.70
CA GLU A 129 -11.21 -16.98 3.55
C GLU A 129 -11.97 -16.85 4.90
N ALA A 130 -12.16 -15.62 5.39
CA ALA A 130 -12.81 -15.33 6.67
C ALA A 130 -13.99 -14.36 6.53
N SER A 131 -14.92 -14.39 7.50
CA SER A 131 -16.04 -13.45 7.57
C SER A 131 -15.58 -12.00 7.82
N PHE A 132 -16.40 -11.03 7.45
CA PHE A 132 -16.09 -9.61 7.64
C PHE A 132 -15.76 -9.28 9.11
N GLY A 133 -16.58 -9.76 10.06
CA GLY A 133 -16.36 -9.49 11.48
C GLY A 133 -15.04 -10.03 12.01
N ARG A 134 -14.63 -11.24 11.57
CA ARG A 134 -13.34 -11.81 11.95
C ARG A 134 -12.17 -11.04 11.34
N GLN A 135 -12.28 -10.65 10.07
CA GLN A 135 -11.28 -9.81 9.42
C GLN A 135 -11.14 -8.46 10.14
N PHE A 136 -12.26 -7.80 10.42
CA PHE A 136 -12.28 -6.52 11.12
C PHE A 136 -11.63 -6.60 12.51
N ALA A 137 -11.98 -7.60 13.32
CA ALA A 137 -11.40 -7.78 14.65
C ALA A 137 -9.87 -8.02 14.58
N LEU A 138 -9.41 -8.84 13.64
CA LEU A 138 -7.97 -9.09 13.44
C LEU A 138 -7.24 -7.83 12.95
N LEU A 139 -7.84 -7.07 12.05
CA LEU A 139 -7.26 -5.81 11.57
C LEU A 139 -7.21 -4.75 12.66
N LEU A 140 -8.25 -4.66 13.49
CA LEU A 140 -8.31 -3.75 14.62
C LEU A 140 -7.22 -4.08 15.65
N ASP A 141 -7.08 -5.35 16.02
CA ASP A 141 -6.02 -5.82 16.92
C ASP A 141 -4.61 -5.59 16.33
N ARG A 142 -4.42 -5.91 15.05
CA ARG A 142 -3.18 -5.62 14.32
C ARG A 142 -2.87 -4.13 14.35
N GLN A 143 -3.84 -3.28 14.02
CA GLN A 143 -3.64 -1.83 13.97
C GLN A 143 -3.32 -1.27 15.35
N MET A 144 -4.01 -1.69 16.40
CA MET A 144 -3.69 -1.31 17.78
C MET A 144 -2.27 -1.74 18.17
N THR A 145 -1.93 -3.00 17.90
CA THR A 145 -0.61 -3.57 18.23
C THR A 145 0.51 -2.85 17.48
N THR A 146 0.34 -2.58 16.18
CA THR A 146 1.32 -1.84 15.38
C THR A 146 1.54 -0.45 15.95
N ASN A 147 0.47 0.32 16.19
CA ASN A 147 0.61 1.68 16.75
C ASN A 147 1.25 1.66 18.14
N TRP A 148 0.92 0.68 18.98
CA TRP A 148 1.54 0.53 20.29
C TRP A 148 3.04 0.20 20.21
N ARG A 149 3.44 -0.71 19.32
CA ARG A 149 4.83 -1.17 19.17
C ARG A 149 5.75 -0.19 18.46
N THR A 150 5.21 0.82 17.77
CA THR A 150 5.99 1.89 17.14
C THR A 150 5.80 3.23 17.87
N PRO A 151 6.36 3.41 19.08
CA PRO A 151 6.19 4.66 19.84
C PRO A 151 6.81 5.87 19.13
N SER A 152 7.83 5.69 18.29
CA SER A 152 8.38 6.76 17.44
C SER A 152 7.34 7.33 16.47
N TYR A 153 6.39 6.52 16.01
CA TYR A 153 5.24 6.94 15.19
C TYR A 153 4.21 7.73 16.02
N ASN A 154 4.04 7.42 17.31
CA ASN A 154 3.16 8.17 18.20
C ASN A 154 3.78 9.49 18.70
N ILE A 155 5.09 9.51 18.96
CA ILE A 155 5.85 10.69 19.38
C ILE A 155 5.98 11.68 18.23
N SER A 156 6.20 11.19 17.01
CA SER A 156 6.15 12.02 15.80
C SER A 156 4.74 12.42 15.38
N ARG A 157 3.66 12.08 16.10
CA ARG A 157 2.31 12.58 15.75
C ARG A 157 2.16 14.11 15.95
N ALA A 158 3.19 14.77 16.50
CA ALA A 158 3.40 16.23 16.50
C ALA A 158 4.24 16.76 15.30
N VAL A 159 4.76 15.90 14.40
CA VAL A 159 5.57 16.25 13.21
C VAL A 159 5.25 15.32 12.03
N PRO A 160 4.97 15.81 10.81
CA PRO A 160 4.27 15.01 9.80
C PRO A 160 5.02 13.77 9.28
N MET A 161 4.46 12.60 9.63
CA MET A 161 4.46 11.26 9.01
C MET A 161 5.59 10.90 8.03
N HIS A 162 6.52 10.07 8.53
CA HIS A 162 7.47 9.27 7.75
C HIS A 162 6.77 8.05 7.12
N GLY A 163 7.20 7.71 5.91
CA GLY A 163 6.54 6.77 5.02
C GLY A 163 6.60 5.31 5.45
N ARG A 164 5.48 4.62 5.23
CA ARG A 164 5.52 3.23 4.80
C ARG A 164 4.36 3.01 3.84
N HIS A 165 4.68 2.99 2.55
CA HIS A 165 3.91 2.25 1.58
C HIS A 165 4.06 0.79 2.01
N GLU A 166 3.14 0.31 2.85
CA GLU A 166 3.13 -1.09 3.26
C GLU A 166 2.66 -1.89 2.06
N SER A 167 3.62 -2.36 1.28
CA SER A 167 3.49 -3.49 0.36
C SER A 167 3.30 -4.78 1.17
N ASP A 168 2.29 -4.81 2.03
CA ASP A 168 1.78 -6.03 2.62
C ASP A 168 1.03 -6.74 1.50
N GLY A 169 1.55 -7.91 1.10
CA GLY A 169 0.92 -8.79 0.12
C GLY A 169 -0.57 -8.84 0.38
N HIS A 170 -1.35 -8.42 -0.61
CA HIS A 170 -2.80 -8.31 -0.55
C HIS A 170 -3.40 -9.71 -0.30
N CYS A 171 -3.46 -10.11 0.97
CA CYS A 171 -4.48 -11.03 1.43
C CYS A 171 -5.80 -10.36 1.04
N HIS A 172 -6.69 -11.09 0.38
CA HIS A 172 -8.02 -10.61 0.08
C HIS A 172 -8.72 -10.24 1.38
N VAL A 173 -8.63 -8.99 1.79
CA VAL A 173 -9.31 -8.42 2.97
C VAL A 173 -10.32 -7.43 2.44
N HIS A 174 -11.48 -7.33 3.08
CA HIS A 174 -12.44 -6.28 2.73
C HIS A 174 -11.78 -4.91 2.93
N ALA A 175 -11.66 -4.12 1.86
CA ALA A 175 -11.14 -2.76 1.92
C ALA A 175 -11.91 -1.91 2.95
N ALA A 176 -13.23 -2.09 3.02
CA ALA A 176 -14.07 -1.46 4.04
C ALA A 176 -13.67 -1.85 5.48
N GLY A 177 -13.34 -3.11 5.73
CA GLY A 177 -12.92 -3.59 7.05
C GLY A 177 -11.58 -2.98 7.46
N HIS A 178 -10.64 -2.91 6.52
CA HIS A 178 -9.35 -2.25 6.74
C HIS A 178 -9.52 -0.75 7.04
N SER A 179 -10.24 -0.02 6.19
CA SER A 179 -10.48 1.42 6.39
C SER A 179 -11.21 1.72 7.70
N LEU A 180 -12.20 0.91 8.06
CA LEU A 180 -12.94 1.07 9.32
C LEU A 180 -12.05 0.82 10.54
N SER A 181 -11.22 -0.23 10.53
CA SER A 181 -10.28 -0.50 11.62
C SER A 181 -9.29 0.67 11.79
N LEU A 182 -8.79 1.21 10.69
CA LEU A 182 -7.84 2.31 10.70
C LEU A 182 -8.47 3.62 11.23
N ALA A 183 -9.70 3.91 10.82
CA ALA A 183 -10.48 5.04 11.32
C ALA A 183 -10.71 4.90 12.84
N LEU A 184 -11.23 3.75 13.29
CA LEU A 184 -11.56 3.54 14.70
C LEU A 184 -10.35 3.71 15.61
N VAL A 185 -9.20 3.13 15.26
CA VAL A 185 -7.97 3.30 16.05
C VAL A 185 -7.59 4.77 16.13
N LYS A 186 -7.63 5.51 15.01
CA LYS A 186 -7.28 6.93 15.03
C LYS A 186 -8.21 7.76 15.89
N LEU A 187 -9.50 7.51 15.82
CA LEU A 187 -10.49 8.18 16.66
C LEU A 187 -10.15 7.99 18.14
N LEU A 188 -9.87 6.74 18.55
CA LEU A 188 -9.51 6.43 19.94
C LEU A 188 -8.26 7.18 20.39
N TYR A 189 -7.21 7.22 19.55
CA TYR A 189 -6.02 8.01 19.86
C TYR A 189 -6.27 9.51 19.91
N CYS A 190 -7.06 10.06 18.98
CA CYS A 190 -7.41 11.48 18.98
C CYS A 190 -8.17 11.85 20.26
N VAL A 191 -9.12 11.04 20.69
CA VAL A 191 -9.88 11.25 21.94
C VAL A 191 -8.94 11.20 23.15
N VAL A 192 -8.15 10.13 23.30
CA VAL A 192 -7.30 9.93 24.47
C VAL A 192 -6.22 11.00 24.57
N LEU A 193 -5.49 11.28 23.48
CA LEU A 193 -4.41 12.27 23.50
C LEU A 193 -4.94 13.69 23.69
N SER A 194 -6.05 14.05 23.05
CA SER A 194 -6.67 15.37 23.23
C SER A 194 -7.20 15.54 24.64
N ALA A 195 -7.80 14.50 25.23
CA ALA A 195 -8.25 14.55 26.62
C ALA A 195 -7.09 14.75 27.60
N ILE A 196 -5.97 14.03 27.42
CA ILE A 196 -4.78 14.21 28.27
C ILE A 196 -4.25 15.64 28.15
N PHE A 197 -4.04 16.12 26.92
CA PHE A 197 -3.53 17.46 26.66
C PHE A 197 -4.46 18.56 27.21
N PHE A 198 -5.77 18.42 26.95
CA PHE A 198 -6.78 19.37 27.38
C PHE A 198 -6.88 19.46 28.89
N ASN A 199 -6.93 18.32 29.59
CA ASN A 199 -7.06 18.36 31.05
C ASN A 199 -5.87 19.08 31.70
N VAL A 200 -4.64 18.81 31.25
CA VAL A 200 -3.47 19.50 31.79
C VAL A 200 -3.55 21.00 31.53
N THR A 201 -3.87 21.41 30.30
CA THR A 201 -3.89 22.84 29.91
C THR A 201 -5.07 23.62 30.51
N TYR A 202 -6.26 23.01 30.59
CA TYR A 202 -7.47 23.63 31.11
C TYR A 202 -7.30 24.12 32.56
N TRP A 203 -6.75 23.25 33.41
CA TRP A 203 -6.53 23.55 34.82
C TRP A 203 -5.37 24.52 35.03
N ILE A 204 -4.28 24.40 34.25
CA ILE A 204 -3.14 25.33 34.32
C ILE A 204 -3.56 26.75 33.92
N CYS A 205 -4.38 26.89 32.88
CA CYS A 205 -4.82 28.20 32.39
C CYS A 205 -5.96 28.81 33.21
N GLY A 206 -6.48 28.11 34.23
CA GLY A 206 -7.56 28.63 35.09
C GLY A 206 -8.86 28.91 34.33
N HIS A 207 -9.26 28.04 33.40
CA HIS A 207 -10.53 28.19 32.69
C HIS A 207 -11.76 28.00 33.60
N ASN A 208 -12.94 28.35 33.09
CA ASN A 208 -14.22 28.28 33.81
C ASN A 208 -14.41 26.91 34.51
N GLN A 209 -14.78 26.89 35.78
CA GLN A 209 -14.94 25.63 36.52
C GLN A 209 -16.30 24.95 36.27
N ALA A 210 -17.20 25.60 35.52
CA ALA A 210 -18.48 25.04 35.16
C ALA A 210 -18.31 23.78 34.27
N THR A 211 -19.05 22.71 34.61
CA THR A 211 -18.90 21.39 33.99
C THR A 211 -19.35 21.38 32.52
N ASP A 212 -20.37 22.16 32.19
CA ASP A 212 -20.87 22.38 30.84
C ASP A 212 -19.81 23.00 29.92
N ALA A 213 -19.13 24.06 30.39
CA ALA A 213 -18.06 24.71 29.63
C ALA A 213 -16.92 23.72 29.34
N TRP A 214 -16.49 22.96 30.35
CA TRP A 214 -15.43 21.95 30.20
C TRP A 214 -15.77 20.90 29.13
N VAL A 215 -17.00 20.37 29.13
CA VAL A 215 -17.45 19.37 28.14
C VAL A 215 -17.42 19.95 26.74
N TRP A 216 -17.94 21.16 26.53
CA TRP A 216 -17.95 21.79 25.21
C TRP A 216 -16.55 22.07 24.67
N PHE A 217 -15.64 22.54 25.52
CA PHE A 217 -14.24 22.75 25.13
C PHE A 217 -13.55 21.43 24.75
N LEU A 218 -13.76 20.36 25.53
CA LEU A 218 -13.18 19.06 25.22
C LEU A 218 -13.74 18.50 23.91
N VAL A 219 -15.06 18.55 23.70
CA VAL A 219 -15.71 18.08 22.47
C VAL A 219 -15.23 18.87 21.26
N SER A 220 -15.11 20.19 21.37
CA SER A 220 -14.60 21.05 20.30
C SER A 220 -13.15 20.71 19.95
N LEU A 221 -12.28 20.52 20.95
CA LEU A 221 -10.88 20.16 20.72
C LEU A 221 -10.75 18.77 20.08
N VAL A 222 -11.49 17.78 20.58
CA VAL A 222 -11.49 16.43 20.02
C VAL A 222 -11.99 16.46 18.57
N SER A 223 -13.07 17.20 18.31
CA SER A 223 -13.65 17.34 16.96
C SER A 223 -12.66 17.96 15.98
N SER A 224 -11.94 19.02 16.36
CA SER A 224 -10.96 19.65 15.48
C SER A 224 -9.75 18.77 15.20
N MET A 225 -9.24 18.06 16.22
CA MET A 225 -8.17 17.08 16.03
C MET A 225 -8.60 15.92 15.13
N VAL A 226 -9.87 15.48 15.23
CA VAL A 226 -10.45 14.48 14.33
C VAL A 226 -10.50 15.02 12.90
N VAL A 227 -11.08 16.20 12.66
CA VAL A 227 -11.18 16.79 11.32
C VAL A 227 -9.81 16.90 10.65
N VAL A 228 -8.79 17.40 11.35
CA VAL A 228 -7.43 17.51 10.82
C VAL A 228 -6.82 16.12 10.54
N SER A 229 -6.98 15.16 11.46
CA SER A 229 -6.40 13.82 11.31
C SER A 229 -7.00 13.02 10.14
N TYR A 230 -8.32 13.13 9.93
CA TYR A 230 -9.01 12.44 8.84
C TYR A 230 -8.82 13.14 7.49
N THR A 231 -8.73 14.47 7.46
CA THR A 231 -8.38 15.21 6.25
C THR A 231 -6.98 14.85 5.75
N GLY A 232 -5.99 14.77 6.65
CA GLY A 232 -4.65 14.30 6.31
C GLY A 232 -4.65 12.88 5.73
N HIS A 233 -5.51 11.99 6.25
CA HIS A 233 -5.66 10.64 5.72
C HIS A 233 -6.36 10.56 4.38
N LEU A 234 -7.34 11.42 4.13
CA LEU A 234 -7.94 11.52 2.82
C LEU A 234 -6.89 11.96 1.78
N LEU A 235 -6.08 12.97 2.11
CA LEU A 235 -5.02 13.46 1.23
C LEU A 235 -3.96 12.39 0.94
N LEU A 236 -3.63 11.52 1.91
CA LEU A 236 -2.74 10.37 1.69
C LEU A 236 -3.22 9.42 0.59
N TYR A 237 -4.52 9.25 0.40
CA TYR A 237 -5.07 8.40 -0.65
C TYR A 237 -5.09 9.06 -2.03
N VAL A 238 -5.09 10.40 -2.07
CA VAL A 238 -5.24 11.16 -3.32
C VAL A 238 -3.88 11.62 -3.85
N MET A 239 -2.93 11.92 -2.96
CA MET A 239 -1.67 12.56 -3.33
C MET A 239 -0.57 11.53 -3.62
N PRO A 240 0.29 11.78 -4.63
CA PRO A 240 1.33 10.84 -5.05
C PRO A 240 2.56 10.81 -4.13
N THR A 241 2.79 11.87 -3.34
CA THR A 241 3.97 12.01 -2.50
C THR A 241 3.65 12.59 -1.12
N MET A 242 4.40 12.14 -0.12
CA MET A 242 4.24 12.58 1.29
C MET A 242 4.44 14.09 1.49
N PRO A 243 5.46 14.75 0.91
CA PRO A 243 5.67 16.18 1.14
C PRO A 243 4.46 17.04 0.71
N ILE A 244 3.76 16.64 -0.36
CA ILE A 244 2.56 17.34 -0.84
C ILE A 244 1.41 17.19 0.17
N VAL A 245 1.18 15.98 0.68
CA VAL A 245 0.17 15.71 1.71
C VAL A 245 0.37 16.61 2.93
N VAL A 246 1.62 16.71 3.40
CA VAL A 246 1.97 17.49 4.58
C VAL A 246 1.61 18.96 4.39
N VAL A 247 2.09 19.57 3.31
CA VAL A 247 1.87 20.99 3.00
C VAL A 247 0.37 21.29 2.82
N LEU A 248 -0.36 20.43 2.12
CA LEU A 248 -1.79 20.62 1.93
C LEU A 248 -2.58 20.44 3.23
N SER A 249 -2.24 19.43 4.04
CA SER A 249 -2.91 19.19 5.31
C SER A 249 -2.71 20.34 6.31
N SER A 250 -1.51 20.92 6.37
CA SER A 250 -1.25 22.08 7.21
C SER A 250 -1.96 23.33 6.68
N ALA A 251 -2.00 23.53 5.36
CA ALA A 251 -2.75 24.63 4.76
C ALA A 251 -4.25 24.56 5.08
N VAL A 252 -4.85 23.37 4.98
CA VAL A 252 -6.27 23.17 5.35
C VAL A 252 -6.49 23.43 6.84
N ALA A 253 -5.61 22.93 7.71
CA ALA A 253 -5.69 23.17 9.15
C ALA A 253 -5.58 24.68 9.49
N SER A 254 -4.65 25.40 8.84
CA SER A 254 -4.49 26.85 9.01
C SER A 254 -5.73 27.62 8.55
N LEU A 255 -6.33 27.23 7.42
CA LEU A 255 -7.57 27.83 6.96
C LEU A 255 -8.70 27.62 7.97
N MET A 256 -8.89 26.40 8.48
CA MET A 256 -9.90 26.11 9.51
C MET A 256 -9.68 26.94 10.78
N PHE A 257 -8.42 27.12 11.19
CA PHE A 257 -8.08 27.96 12.34
C PHE A 257 -8.38 29.45 12.11
N ILE A 258 -8.14 30.00 10.92
CA ILE A 258 -8.44 31.42 10.63
C ILE A 258 -9.94 31.69 10.72
N PHE A 259 -10.76 30.79 10.19
CA PHE A 259 -12.22 30.92 10.19
C PHE A 259 -12.89 30.41 11.49
N SER A 260 -12.11 30.03 12.50
CA SER A 260 -12.59 29.48 13.78
C SER A 260 -13.30 30.49 14.70
N GLY A 261 -13.44 31.76 14.30
CA GLY A 261 -13.97 32.83 15.14
C GLY A 261 -12.95 33.50 16.06
N PHE A 262 -11.76 32.91 16.23
CA PHE A 262 -10.70 33.49 17.08
C PHE A 262 -9.96 34.66 16.40
N MET A 263 -9.59 34.50 15.12
CA MET A 263 -8.86 35.53 14.36
C MET A 263 -9.79 36.53 13.68
N ILE A 264 -10.95 36.07 13.20
CA ILE A 264 -11.95 36.88 12.50
C ILE A 264 -13.32 36.52 13.07
N ASP A 265 -14.09 37.54 13.48
CA ASP A 265 -15.45 37.32 13.96
C ASP A 265 -16.39 36.90 12.82
N GLY A 266 -17.17 35.84 13.05
CA GLY A 266 -18.07 35.25 12.05
C GLY A 266 -19.14 36.23 11.55
N ASN A 267 -19.54 37.20 12.37
CA ASN A 267 -20.52 38.23 12.00
C ASN A 267 -19.96 39.26 11.01
N THR A 268 -18.64 39.45 10.99
CA THR A 268 -17.95 40.38 10.08
C THR A 268 -17.60 39.74 8.74
N LEU A 269 -17.80 38.43 8.62
CA LEU A 269 -17.45 37.66 7.43
C LEU A 269 -18.45 37.96 6.30
N ALA A 270 -17.92 38.21 5.10
CA ALA A 270 -18.74 38.36 3.91
C ALA A 270 -19.64 37.12 3.71
N LYS A 271 -20.89 37.33 3.30
CA LYS A 271 -21.92 36.26 3.17
C LYS A 271 -21.42 35.00 2.45
N GLY A 272 -20.57 35.16 1.43
CA GLY A 272 -20.01 34.05 0.66
C GLY A 272 -18.99 33.17 1.40
N TRP A 273 -18.43 33.61 2.53
CA TRP A 273 -17.43 32.88 3.33
C TRP A 273 -17.99 32.35 4.66
N GLN A 274 -19.21 32.75 5.04
CA GLN A 274 -19.84 32.36 6.31
C GLN A 274 -19.96 30.84 6.49
N TRP A 275 -20.07 30.07 5.41
CA TRP A 275 -20.14 28.62 5.48
C TRP A 275 -18.86 27.99 6.06
N MET A 276 -17.67 28.60 5.88
CA MET A 276 -16.43 28.07 6.45
C MET A 276 -16.40 28.17 7.97
N TYR A 277 -16.96 29.25 8.51
CA TYR A 277 -17.16 29.42 9.95
C TYR A 277 -18.00 28.28 10.52
N TRP A 278 -19.14 27.97 9.89
CA TRP A 278 -20.04 26.91 10.35
C TRP A 278 -19.53 25.48 10.16
N ILE A 279 -18.56 25.25 9.27
CA ILE A 279 -17.92 23.93 9.12
C ILE A 279 -16.87 23.68 10.22
N SER A 280 -16.22 24.74 10.72
CA SER A 280 -15.24 24.59 11.78
C SER A 280 -15.90 24.21 13.11
N PRO A 281 -15.36 23.25 13.87
CA PRO A 281 -15.89 22.88 15.19
C PRO A 281 -15.83 24.01 16.23
N GLU A 282 -14.82 24.86 16.14
CA GLU A 282 -14.42 25.84 17.16
C GLU A 282 -15.44 26.94 17.48
N PRO A 283 -16.12 27.57 16.49
CA PRO A 283 -17.17 28.56 16.74
C PRO A 283 -18.29 28.12 17.66
N HIS A 284 -18.66 26.84 17.61
CA HIS A 284 -19.78 26.32 18.39
C HIS A 284 -19.46 26.32 19.89
N ALA A 285 -18.20 26.08 20.27
CA ALA A 285 -17.75 26.22 21.65
C ALA A 285 -17.68 27.68 22.11
N GLN A 286 -17.37 28.61 21.21
CA GLN A 286 -17.36 30.04 21.53
C GLN A 286 -18.77 30.61 21.70
N HIS A 287 -19.73 30.18 20.88
CA HIS A 287 -21.14 30.55 21.05
C HIS A 287 -21.71 30.03 22.37
N ALA A 288 -21.42 28.77 22.72
CA ALA A 288 -21.82 28.18 24.00
C ALA A 288 -21.22 28.91 25.22
N ARG A 289 -20.08 29.59 25.07
CA ARG A 289 -19.47 30.42 26.13
C ARG A 289 -20.22 31.74 26.36
N ASN A 290 -20.82 32.31 25.31
CA ASN A 290 -21.40 33.65 25.33
C ASN A 290 -22.88 33.66 25.75
N ASP A 291 -23.53 32.51 25.84
CA ASP A 291 -24.89 32.34 26.39
C ASP A 291 -24.87 31.48 27.68
N PRO A 292 -24.57 32.04 28.87
CA PRO A 292 -24.62 31.26 30.11
C PRO A 292 -26.06 31.02 30.60
N HIS A 293 -27.00 31.89 30.25
CA HIS A 293 -28.42 31.80 30.58
C HIS A 293 -29.17 32.65 29.56
N GLY A 294 -30.34 32.20 29.07
CA GLY A 294 -31.19 33.03 28.22
C GLY A 294 -31.48 34.37 28.91
N ALA A 295 -30.76 35.41 28.52
CA ALA A 295 -31.01 36.75 28.99
C ALA A 295 -32.21 37.28 28.21
N GLU A 296 -33.35 37.40 28.89
CA GLU A 296 -34.45 38.22 28.39
C GLU A 296 -33.90 39.60 27.99
N PRO A 297 -34.28 40.12 26.82
CA PRO A 297 -33.92 41.48 26.44
C PRO A 297 -34.55 42.44 27.45
N GLN A 298 -33.73 43.24 28.13
CA GLN A 298 -34.24 44.37 28.91
C GLN A 298 -34.98 45.33 27.97
N PRO A 299 -36.25 45.68 28.23
CA PRO A 299 -36.95 46.68 27.45
C PRO A 299 -36.36 48.06 27.76
N GLU A 300 -36.21 48.85 26.71
CA GLU A 300 -35.86 50.28 26.74
C GLU A 300 -36.84 51.12 27.60
#